data_AF-A0A9D6HMQ5-F1
#
_entry.id   AF-A0A9D6HMQ5-F1
#
_cell.length_a   1.000
_cell.length_b   1.000
_cell.length_c   1.000
_cell.angle_alpha   90.00
_cell.angle_beta   90.00
_cell.angle_gamma   90.00
#
_symmetry.space_group_name_H-M   'P 1'
#
loop_
_entity.id
_entity.type
_entity.pdbx_description
1 polymer ?
#
loop_
_entity_poly.entity_id
_entity_poly.type
_entity_poly.pdbx_seq_one_letter_code
_entity_poly.pdbx_strand_id
1 'polypeptide(L)'
;MNLQVWGTPEQCYERILDIHARTGNSHYVGVFSYAGMPYDEAERNLRLFAAEVMPALKKLDRGAPAVSGAPRAGEERNLTALGF
;
A
#
# COMPACT_ATOMS: atom_id res chain seq x y z
N MET A 1 6.22 -0.31 20.36
CA MET A 1 5.39 -0.15 19.15
C MET A 1 6.31 0.15 17.98
N ASN A 2 6.75 -0.87 17.23
CA ASN A 2 7.57 -0.64 16.04
C ASN A 2 6.68 -0.84 14.81
N LEU A 3 6.32 0.27 14.15
CA LEU A 3 5.49 0.27 12.95
C LEU A 3 6.34 0.19 11.67
N GLN A 4 7.66 0.28 11.78
CA GLN A 4 8.55 0.25 10.64
C GLN A 4 8.73 -1.18 10.14
N VAL A 5 8.48 -1.38 8.85
CA VAL A 5 8.64 -2.66 8.16
C VAL A 5 10.00 -2.65 7.47
N TRP A 6 10.99 -3.36 8.03
CA TRP A 6 12.34 -3.49 7.48
C TRP A 6 12.98 -4.83 7.88
N GLY A 7 13.91 -5.34 7.08
CA GLY A 7 14.61 -6.60 7.34
C GLY A 7 14.56 -7.54 6.14
N THR A 8 14.52 -8.84 6.38
CA THR A 8 14.35 -9.84 5.31
C THR A 8 12.94 -9.77 4.71
N PRO A 9 12.72 -10.31 3.49
CA PRO A 9 11.39 -10.36 2.88
C PRO A 9 10.33 -11.02 3.80
N GLU A 10 10.70 -12.10 4.49
CA GLU A 10 9.84 -12.82 5.43
C GLU A 10 9.45 -11.94 6.61
N GLN A 11 10.43 -11.26 7.21
CA GLN A 11 10.17 -10.32 8.31
C GLN A 11 9.28 -9.17 7.86
N CYS A 12 9.44 -8.68 6.62
CA CYS A 12 8.57 -7.65 6.08
C CYS A 12 7.14 -8.14 5.93
N TYR A 13 6.95 -9.35 5.39
CA TYR A 13 5.64 -9.98 5.26
C TYR A 13 4.94 -10.16 6.61
N GLU A 14 5.63 -10.74 7.59
CA GLU A 14 5.09 -10.98 8.94
C GLU A 14 4.67 -9.68 9.63
N ARG A 15 5.49 -8.61 9.52
CA ARG A 15 5.12 -7.32 10.11
C ARG A 15 3.93 -6.67 9.41
N ILE A 16 3.81 -6.79 8.09
CA ILE A 16 2.64 -6.29 7.36
C ILE A 16 1.38 -7.02 7.82
N LEU A 17 1.46 -8.34 8.04
CA LEU A 17 0.35 -9.13 8.57
C LEU A 17 -0.04 -8.73 10.00
N ASP A 18 0.93 -8.51 10.90
CA ASP A 18 0.65 -8.01 12.25
C ASP A 18 -0.09 -6.66 12.20
N ILE A 19 0.40 -5.73 11.37
CA ILE A 19 -0.24 -4.43 11.18
C ILE A 19 -1.65 -4.61 10.60
N HIS A 20 -1.84 -5.48 9.61
CA HIS A 20 -3.15 -5.78 9.05
C HIS A 20 -4.13 -6.35 10.09
N ALA A 21 -3.72 -7.36 10.86
CA ALA A 21 -4.54 -7.98 11.90
C ALA A 21 -5.00 -6.98 12.97
N ARG A 22 -4.17 -5.97 13.26
CA ARG A 22 -4.44 -4.96 14.30
C ARG A 22 -5.23 -3.76 13.81
N THR A 23 -5.14 -3.43 12.52
CA THR A 23 -5.74 -2.21 11.96
C THR A 23 -6.89 -2.46 11.00
N GLY A 24 -7.02 -3.68 10.46
CA GLY A 24 -7.97 -4.01 9.39
C GLY A 24 -7.69 -3.25 8.09
N ASN A 25 -6.45 -2.79 7.86
CA ASN A 25 -6.12 -2.02 6.67
C ASN A 25 -6.36 -2.83 5.39
N SER A 26 -6.82 -2.17 4.33
CA SER A 26 -7.00 -2.78 3.01
C SER A 26 -5.83 -2.49 2.06
N HIS A 27 -4.94 -1.56 2.43
CA HIS A 27 -3.85 -1.08 1.60
C HIS A 27 -2.59 -0.88 2.45
N TYR A 28 -1.45 -1.27 1.87
CA TYR A 28 -0.12 -1.04 2.42
C TYR A 28 0.69 -0.17 1.46
N VAL A 29 1.28 0.92 1.97
CA VAL A 29 2.15 1.83 1.22
C VAL A 29 3.57 1.65 1.73
N GLY A 30 4.43 1.05 0.90
CA GLY A 30 5.84 0.83 1.22
C GLY A 30 6.71 2.02 0.81
N VAL A 31 7.62 2.43 1.69
CA VAL A 31 8.65 3.44 1.40
C VAL A 31 9.98 2.71 1.21
N PHE A 32 10.50 2.69 -0.03
CA PHE A 32 11.72 1.96 -0.40
C PHE A 32 12.98 2.84 -0.47
N SER A 33 12.82 4.16 -0.32
CA SER A 33 13.91 5.13 -0.27
C SER A 33 13.83 5.92 1.03
N TYR A 34 14.94 5.98 1.77
CA TYR A 34 15.01 6.65 3.06
C TYR A 34 16.38 7.30 3.27
N ALA A 35 16.43 8.42 4.01
CA ALA A 35 17.65 9.10 4.46
C ALA A 35 18.70 9.40 3.37
N GLY A 36 18.27 9.74 2.15
CA GLY A 36 19.19 10.06 1.06
C GLY A 36 19.83 8.83 0.40
N MET A 37 19.23 7.65 0.56
CA MET A 37 19.63 6.41 -0.11
C MET A 37 19.84 6.62 -1.63
N PRO A 38 20.93 6.06 -2.20
CA PRO A 38 21.14 6.04 -3.65
C PRO A 38 19.96 5.41 -4.41
N TYR A 39 19.69 5.90 -5.62
CA TYR A 39 18.54 5.47 -6.42
C TYR A 39 18.59 3.97 -6.73
N ASP A 40 19.77 3.44 -7.06
CA ASP A 40 19.96 2.02 -7.37
C ASP A 40 19.64 1.13 -6.18
N GLU A 41 19.94 1.58 -4.96
CA GLU A 41 19.60 0.86 -3.73
C GLU A 41 18.09 0.90 -3.46
N ALA A 42 17.46 2.07 -3.63
CA ALA A 42 16.01 2.19 -3.52
C ALA A 42 15.28 1.31 -4.55
N GLU A 43 15.79 1.27 -5.79
CA GLU A 43 15.24 0.41 -6.84
C GLU A 43 15.42 -1.07 -6.51
N ARG A 44 16.58 -1.49 -5.99
CA ARG A 44 16.79 -2.87 -5.52
C ARG A 44 15.78 -3.26 -4.44
N ASN A 45 15.56 -2.40 -3.46
CA ASN A 45 14.58 -2.63 -2.39
C ASN A 45 13.16 -2.79 -2.93
N LEU A 46 12.75 -1.90 -3.85
CA LEU A 46 11.44 -1.97 -4.50
C LEU A 46 11.27 -3.26 -5.30
N ARG A 47 12.27 -3.63 -6.13
CA ARG A 47 12.22 -4.85 -6.95
C ARG A 47 12.18 -6.11 -6.09
N LEU A 48 12.98 -6.16 -5.01
CA LEU A 48 12.99 -7.29 -4.08
C LEU A 48 11.64 -7.47 -3.39
N PHE A 49 11.05 -6.37 -2.91
CA PHE A 49 9.72 -6.41 -2.31
C PHE A 49 8.64 -6.88 -3.30
N ALA A 50 8.69 -6.38 -4.54
CA ALA A 50 7.77 -6.76 -5.59
C ALA A 50 7.88 -8.24 -5.99
N ALA A 51 9.09 -8.80 -5.96
CA ALA A 51 9.34 -10.19 -6.29
C ALA A 51 8.95 -11.15 -5.16
N GLU A 52 9.34 -10.87 -3.92
CA GLU A 52 9.26 -11.85 -2.82
C GLU A 52 8.03 -11.64 -1.93
N VAL A 53 7.67 -10.39 -1.63
CA VAL A 53 6.65 -10.07 -0.62
C VAL A 53 5.28 -9.84 -1.24
N MET A 54 5.22 -9.07 -2.33
CA MET A 54 3.96 -8.69 -2.98
C MET A 54 3.12 -9.91 -3.43
N PRO A 55 3.68 -11.00 -3.97
CA PRO A 55 2.88 -12.17 -4.36
C PRO A 55 2.24 -12.87 -3.16
N ALA A 56 2.94 -12.96 -2.03
CA ALA A 56 2.41 -13.53 -0.80
C ALA A 56 1.25 -12.69 -0.24
N LEU A 57 1.41 -11.36 -0.21
CA LEU A 57 0.35 -10.44 0.22
C LEU A 57 -0.90 -10.52 -0.67
N LYS A 58 -0.73 -10.68 -1.98
CA LYS A 58 -1.85 -10.80 -2.92
C LYS A 58 -2.64 -12.11 -2.79
N LYS A 59 -2.03 -13.16 -2.22
CA LYS A 59 -2.69 -14.44 -1.94
C LYS A 59 -3.56 -14.39 -0.69
N LEU A 60 -3.35 -13.40 0.18
CA LEU A 60 -4.22 -13.18 1.32
C LEU A 60 -5.63 -12.93 0.80
N ASP A 61 -6.58 -13.67 1.37
CA ASP A 61 -7.97 -13.59 0.95
C ASP A 61 -8.45 -12.15 1.06
N ARG A 62 -8.83 -11.57 -0.08
CA ARG A 62 -9.46 -10.26 -0.10
C ARG A 62 -10.87 -10.48 0.43
N GLY A 63 -11.03 -10.40 1.75
CA GLY A 63 -12.29 -9.94 2.32
C GLY A 63 -12.74 -8.74 1.48
N ALA A 64 -13.89 -8.88 0.82
CA ALA A 64 -14.31 -8.06 -0.32
C ALA A 64 -13.93 -6.58 -0.13
N PRO A 65 -13.41 -5.90 -1.17
CA PRO A 65 -13.03 -4.51 -1.02
C PRO A 65 -14.25 -3.73 -0.54
N ALA A 66 -14.12 -3.01 0.58
CA ALA A 66 -15.04 -1.94 0.90
C ALA A 66 -14.85 -0.84 -0.16
N VAL A 67 -15.48 -1.03 -1.32
CA VAL A 67 -15.73 0.03 -2.29
C VAL A 67 -16.82 0.95 -1.71
N SER A 68 -16.47 1.71 -0.67
CA SER A 68 -17.22 2.92 -0.35
C SER A 68 -16.79 3.97 -1.38
N GLY A 69 -17.71 4.29 -2.29
CA GLY A 69 -17.44 5.05 -3.51
C GLY A 69 -16.75 6.40 -3.29
N ALA A 70 -15.43 6.42 -3.44
CA ALA A 70 -14.72 7.65 -3.69
C ALA A 70 -14.99 8.07 -5.15
N PRO A 71 -15.47 9.30 -5.41
CA PRO A 71 -15.72 9.74 -6.76
C PRO A 71 -14.38 9.75 -7.53
N ARG A 72 -14.39 9.17 -8.73
CA ARG A 72 -13.23 9.21 -9.61
C ARG A 72 -12.96 10.67 -9.96
N ALA A 73 -11.74 11.13 -9.67
CA ALA A 73 -11.30 12.45 -10.08
C ALA A 73 -11.43 12.56 -11.62
N GLY A 74 -12.37 13.39 -12.07
CA GLY A 74 -12.76 13.51 -13.47
C GLY A 74 -14.27 13.54 -13.73
N GLU A 75 -15.12 13.38 -12.71
CA GLU A 75 -16.56 13.57 -12.87
C GLU A 75 -16.89 15.08 -12.89
N GLU A 76 -16.93 15.64 -14.09
CA GLU A 76 -17.32 17.01 -14.36
C GLU A 76 -18.70 17.28 -13.76
N ARG A 77 -18.72 17.93 -12.59
CA ARG A 77 -19.96 18.44 -12.00
C ARG A 77 -20.45 19.55 -12.91
N ASN A 78 -21.44 19.23 -13.75
CA ASN A 78 -22.13 20.19 -14.58
C ASN A 78 -22.75 21.28 -13.68
N LEU A 79 -22.11 22.45 -13.62
CA LEU A 79 -22.46 23.56 -12.72
C LEU A 79 -23.79 24.24 -13.08
N THR A 80 -24.46 23.82 -14.15
CA THR A 80 -25.69 24.45 -14.66
C THR A 80 -26.96 24.06 -13.89
N ALA A 81 -26.86 23.21 -12.86
CA ALA A 81 -28.01 22.78 -12.05
C ALA A 81 -28.28 23.63 -10.78
N LEU A 82 -27.47 24.66 -10.52
CA LEU A 82 -27.68 25.60 -9.40
C LEU A 82 -28.18 26.93 -9.98
N GLY A 83 -29.48 27.00 -10.24
CA GLY A 83 -30.14 28.14 -10.87
C GLY A 83 -29.88 29.49 -10.19
N PHE A 84 -28.98 30.26 -10.78
CA PHE A 84 -28.94 31.72 -10.74
C PHE A 84 -29.05 32.25 -12.17
#